data_AF-A0A7X9WU21-F1
#
_entry.id   AF-A0A7X9WU21-F1
#
_cell.length_a   1.000
_cell.length_b   1.000
_cell.length_c   1.000
_cell.angle_alpha   90.00
_cell.angle_beta   90.00
_cell.angle_gamma   90.00
#
_symmetry.space_group_name_H-M   'P 1'
#
loop_
_entity.id
_entity.type
_entity.pdbx_description
1 polymer ?
#
loop_
_entity_poly.entity_id
_entity_poly.type
_entity_poly.pdbx_seq_one_letter_code
_entity_poly.pdbx_strand_id
1 'polypeptide(L)' 'MKRTPRKILILLVLAALGAAAWQFGLFRAGDCLIQGGRWNNDTGVCRLDSLARPS' A
#
# COMPACT_ATOMS: atom_id res chain seq x y z
N MET A 1 -23.80 27.42 9.62
CA MET A 1 -22.49 26.73 9.73
C MET A 1 -22.72 25.24 9.96
N LYS A 2 -22.47 24.35 8.97
CA LYS A 2 -22.78 22.91 9.06
C LYS A 2 -21.83 22.00 8.24
N ARG A 3 -20.59 22.44 7.97
CA ARG A 3 -19.63 21.72 7.11
C ARG A 3 -18.40 21.14 7.84
N THR A 4 -18.19 21.53 9.10
CA THR A 4 -17.06 21.07 9.94
C THR A 4 -17.04 19.56 10.20
N PRO A 5 -18.17 18.86 10.48
CA PRO A 5 -18.10 17.43 10.81
C PRO A 5 -17.71 16.55 9.62
N ARG A 6 -18.06 16.96 8.40
CA ARG A 6 -17.74 16.19 7.18
C ARG A 6 -16.23 16.16 6.89
N LYS A 7 -15.53 17.26 7.14
CA LYS A 7 -14.07 17.34 6.97
C LYS A 7 -13.35 16.43 7.96
N ILE A 8 -13.79 16.44 9.22
CA ILE A 8 -13.22 15.57 10.27
C ILE A 8 -13.46 14.11 9.93
N LEU A 9 -14.66 13.74 9.47
CA LEU A 9 -14.96 12.38 9.04
C LEU A 9 -14.04 11.93 7.89
N ILE A 10 -13.82 12.78 6.88
CA ILE A 10 -12.93 12.48 5.77
C ILE A 10 -11.50 12.25 6.28
N LEU A 11 -10.99 13.10 7.17
CA LEU A 11 -9.66 12.94 7.75
C LEU A 11 -9.52 11.63 8.53
N LEU A 12 -10.53 11.27 9.33
CA LEU A 12 -10.54 10.00 10.06
C LEU A 12 -10.52 8.80 9.13
N VAL A 13 -11.30 8.84 8.04
CA VAL A 13 -11.31 7.77 7.02
C VAL A 13 -9.94 7.65 6.35
N LEU A 14 -9.33 8.76 5.95
CA LEU A 14 -7.99 8.73 5.33
C LEU A 14 -6.91 8.20 6.29
N ALA A 15 -6.97 8.60 7.57
CA ALA A 15 -6.05 8.09 8.59
C ALA A 15 -6.22 6.58 8.80
N ALA A 16 -7.47 6.08 8.85
CA ALA A 16 -7.76 4.66 8.98
C ALA A 16 -7.27 3.86 7.75
N LEU A 17 -7.49 4.38 6.54
CA LEU A 17 -7.00 3.77 5.30
C LEU A 17 -5.46 3.74 5.26
N GLY A 18 -4.80 4.83 5.67
CA GLY A 18 -3.34 4.87 5.76
C GLY A 18 -2.77 3.88 6.77
N ALA A 19 -3.40 3.76 7.95
CA ALA A 19 -3.00 2.80 8.97
C ALA A 19 -3.20 1.35 8.51
N ALA A 20 -4.32 1.05 7.85
CA ALA A 20 -4.55 -0.26 7.25
C ALA A 20 -3.52 -0.57 6.17
N ALA A 21 -3.25 0.38 5.27
CA ALA A 21 -2.24 0.22 4.22
C ALA A 21 -0.83 -0.02 4.79
N TRP A 22 -0.49 0.61 5.91
CA TRP A 22 0.76 0.34 6.63
C TRP A 22 0.79 -1.06 7.23
N GLN A 23 -0.26 -1.45 7.95
CA GLN A 23 -0.36 -2.75 8.63
C GLN A 23 -0.27 -3.93 7.65
N PHE A 24 -0.89 -3.80 6.48
CA PHE A 24 -0.90 -4.84 5.45
C PHE A 24 0.25 -4.70 4.43
N GLY A 25 1.16 -3.74 4.62
CA GLY A 25 2.28 -3.52 3.71
C GLY A 25 1.87 -3.14 2.28
N LEU A 26 0.67 -2.58 2.09
CA LEU A 26 0.08 -2.27 0.78
C LEU A 26 0.94 -1.27 -0.01
N PHE A 27 1.64 -0.36 0.66
CA PHE A 27 2.57 0.56 0.00
C PHE A 27 3.75 -0.20 -0.62
N ARG A 28 4.37 -1.13 0.13
CA ARG A 28 5.47 -1.98 -0.37
C ARG A 28 4.99 -2.93 -1.47
N ALA A 29 3.78 -3.46 -1.33
CA ALA A 29 3.14 -4.25 -2.37
C ALA A 29 2.92 -3.45 -3.66
N GLY A 30 2.45 -2.20 -3.54
CA GLY A 30 2.28 -1.28 -4.65
C GLY A 30 3.59 -0.95 -5.34
N ASP A 31 4.61 -0.57 -4.58
CA ASP A 31 5.96 -0.30 -5.11
C ASP A 31 6.54 -1.52 -5.82
N CYS A 32 6.28 -2.73 -5.31
CA CYS A 32 6.66 -3.99 -5.94
C CYS A 32 6.00 -4.18 -7.30
N LEU A 33 4.68 -3.98 -7.37
CA LEU A 33 3.90 -4.13 -8.61
C LEU A 33 4.30 -3.10 -9.66
N ILE A 34 4.56 -1.85 -9.24
CA ILE A 34 5.03 -0.78 -10.15
C ILE A 34 6.40 -1.12 -10.74
N GLN A 35 7.27 -1.78 -9.97
CA GLN A 35 8.57 -2.27 -10.43
C GLN A 35 8.48 -3.55 -11.28
N GLY A 36 7.28 -4.05 -11.58
CA GLY A 36 7.08 -5.29 -12.33
C GLY A 36 7.37 -6.56 -11.52
N GLY A 37 7.46 -6.43 -10.19
CA GLY A 37 7.59 -7.55 -9.28
C GLY A 37 6.25 -8.14 -8.85
N ARG A 38 6.30 -9.34 -8.29
CA ARG A 38 5.17 -10.04 -7.71
C ARG A 38 5.23 -9.95 -6.19
N TRP A 39 4.18 -9.40 -5.60
CA TRP A 39 4.05 -9.31 -4.15
C TRP A 39 3.54 -10.64 -3.57
N ASN A 40 4.23 -11.16 -2.55
CA ASN A 40 3.76 -12.30 -1.77
C ASN A 40 3.20 -11.83 -0.42
N ASN A 41 1.88 -11.95 -0.25
CA ASN A 41 1.18 -11.59 0.99
C ASN A 41 1.51 -12.54 2.16
N ASP A 42 1.86 -13.79 1.90
CA ASP A 42 2.13 -14.78 2.95
C ASP A 42 3.47 -14.52 3.64
N THR A 43 4.49 -14.14 2.86
CA THR A 43 5.84 -13.86 3.39
C THR A 43 6.12 -12.37 3.54
N GLY A 44 5.27 -11.49 3.02
CA GLY A 44 5.49 -10.04 3.01
C GLY A 44 6.70 -9.60 2.18
N VAL A 45 7.04 -10.35 1.12
CA VAL A 45 8.25 -10.14 0.31
C VAL A 45 7.86 -9.82 -1.13
N CYS A 46 8.55 -8.85 -1.71
CA CYS A 46 8.50 -8.56 -3.13
C CYS A 46 9.50 -9.43 -3.91
N ARG A 47 9.02 -10.16 -4.91
CA ARG A 47 9.86 -10.89 -5.86
C ARG A 47 9.93 -10.13 -7.17
N LEU A 48 11.09 -9.61 -7.53
CA LEU A 48 11.29 -9.02 -8.86
C LEU A 48 11.62 -10.13 -9.86
N ASP A 49 10.67 -10.47 -10.73
CA ASP A 49 10.90 -11.44 -11.81
C ASP A 49 11.93 -10.91 -12.83
N SER A 50 12.17 -9.59 -12.85
CA SER A 50 13.14 -8.92 -13.73
C SER A 50 14.61 -9.15 -13.34
N LEU A 51 14.92 -9.56 -12.11
CA LEU A 51 16.30 -9.85 -11.67
C LEU A 51 16.78 -11.26 -12.10
N ALA A 52 15.91 -12.08 -12.69
CA ALA A 52 16.21 -13.44 -13.13
C ALA A 52 16.77 -13.52 -14.57
N ARG A 53 17.45 -12.48 -15.06
CA ARG A 53 18.36 -12.61 -16.21
C ARG A 53 19.80 -12.53 -15.72
N PRO A 54 20.42 -13.67 -15.33
CA PRO A 54 21.87 -13.75 -15.37
C PRO A 54 22.30 -13.61 -16.84
N SER A 55 23.17 -12.64 -17.10
CA SER A 55 23.99 -12.56 -18.32
C SER A 55 24.99 -13.70 -18.37
#